data_AF-A0A1E3R429-F1
#
_entry.id   AF-A0A1E3R429-F1
#
_cell.length_a   1.000
_cell.length_b   1.000
_cell.length_c   1.000
_cell.angle_alpha   90.00
_cell.angle_beta   90.00
_cell.angle_gamma   90.00
#
_symmetry.space_group_name_H-M   'P 1'
#
loop_
_entity.id
_entity.type
_entity.pdbx_description
1 polymer ?
#
loop_
_entity_poly.entity_id
_entity_poly.type
_entity_poly.pdbx_seq_one_letter_code
_entity_poly.pdbx_strand_id
1 'polypeptide(L)'
;MTTSPARNTVGFVEVTLVVFGLYSLAIGLFMMFAPGAFFDTLGTFGIRNDHYIFDNATFEVPQGLMLLAALRWRTWRVPALAFATLHWALHTISHVVDPHHGAGDWIGWLEAGGLAVTTVILAIALRASIVAARTG
;
A
#
# COMPACT_ATOMS: atom_id res chain seq x y z
N MET A 1 -31.06 -8.54 7.83
CA MET A 1 -29.89 -9.36 8.19
C MET A 1 -28.85 -8.44 8.81
N THR A 2 -28.77 -8.35 10.14
CA THR A 2 -27.81 -7.50 10.85
C THR A 2 -26.47 -8.23 10.95
N THR A 3 -25.41 -7.69 10.35
CA THR A 3 -24.07 -8.26 10.51
C THR A 3 -23.51 -7.87 11.88
N SER A 4 -23.01 -8.84 12.64
CA SER A 4 -22.38 -8.58 13.94
C SER A 4 -21.10 -7.72 13.75
N PRO A 5 -20.79 -6.77 14.66
CA PRO A 5 -19.59 -5.94 14.56
C PRO A 5 -18.30 -6.71 14.32
N ALA A 6 -18.15 -7.89 14.95
CA ALA A 6 -16.98 -8.76 14.75
C ALA A 6 -16.85 -9.27 13.31
N ARG A 7 -17.98 -9.59 12.66
CA ARG A 7 -18.00 -10.05 11.26
C ARG A 7 -17.60 -8.91 10.30
N ASN A 8 -18.04 -7.69 10.58
CA ASN A 8 -17.67 -6.52 9.78
C ASN A 8 -16.17 -6.21 9.87
N THR A 9 -15.58 -6.32 11.07
CA THR A 9 -14.14 -6.12 11.27
C THR A 9 -13.28 -7.14 10.53
N VAL A 10 -13.65 -8.43 10.59
CA VAL A 10 -12.94 -9.48 9.84
C VAL A 10 -13.04 -9.24 8.34
N GLY A 11 -14.23 -8.93 7.84
CA GLY A 11 -14.44 -8.60 6.42
C GLY A 11 -13.63 -7.39 5.98
N PHE A 12 -13.58 -6.33 6.79
CA PHE A 12 -12.78 -5.14 6.50
C PHE A 12 -11.27 -5.44 6.40
N VAL A 13 -10.73 -6.24 7.31
CA VAL A 13 -9.31 -6.65 7.27
C VAL A 13 -9.03 -7.46 5.99
N GLU A 14 -9.89 -8.42 5.65
CA GLU A 14 -9.72 -9.26 4.46
C GLU A 14 -9.82 -8.44 3.16
N VAL A 15 -10.79 -7.53 3.06
CA VAL A 15 -10.89 -6.60 1.92
C VAL A 15 -9.65 -5.73 1.81
N THR A 16 -9.16 -5.18 2.93
CA THR A 16 -7.93 -4.38 2.96
C THR A 16 -6.74 -5.18 2.43
N LEU A 17 -6.55 -6.42 2.90
CA LEU A 17 -5.46 -7.29 2.46
C LEU A 17 -5.53 -7.61 0.96
N VAL A 18 -6.74 -7.90 0.44
CA VAL A 18 -6.92 -8.18 -1.00
C VAL A 18 -6.65 -6.94 -1.84
N VAL A 19 -7.30 -5.82 -1.52
CA VAL A 19 -7.24 -4.60 -2.34
C VAL A 19 -5.82 -4.07 -2.39
N PHE A 20 -5.17 -3.87 -1.24
CA PHE A 20 -3.83 -3.31 -1.21
C PHE A 20 -2.76 -4.34 -1.59
N GLY A 21 -2.99 -5.63 -1.33
CA GLY A 21 -2.11 -6.69 -1.81
C GLY A 21 -2.07 -6.78 -3.33
N LEU A 22 -3.23 -6.73 -3.99
CA LEU A 22 -3.32 -6.70 -5.45
C LEU A 22 -2.79 -5.39 -6.02
N TYR A 23 -3.10 -4.25 -5.39
CA TYR A 23 -2.59 -2.94 -5.81
C TYR A 23 -1.05 -2.92 -5.80
N SER A 24 -0.42 -3.24 -4.66
CA SER A 24 1.05 -3.30 -4.55
C SER A 24 1.66 -4.26 -5.56
N LEU A 25 1.10 -5.47 -5.66
CA LEU A 25 1.63 -6.45 -6.60
C LEU A 25 1.55 -5.94 -8.05
N ALA A 26 0.42 -5.35 -8.45
CA ALA A 26 0.24 -4.80 -9.79
C ALA A 26 1.22 -3.64 -10.06
N ILE A 27 1.37 -2.70 -9.13
CA ILE A 27 2.30 -1.57 -9.26
C ILE A 27 3.76 -2.05 -9.30
N GLY A 28 4.13 -2.98 -8.43
CA GLY A 28 5.45 -3.60 -8.42
C GLY A 28 5.78 -4.31 -9.74
N LEU A 29 4.84 -5.08 -10.29
CA LEU A 29 5.02 -5.74 -11.59
C LEU A 29 5.06 -4.71 -12.73
N PHE A 30 4.27 -3.64 -12.66
CA PHE A 30 4.30 -2.56 -13.64
C PHE A 30 5.67 -1.88 -13.70
N MET A 31 6.24 -1.54 -12.54
CA MET A 31 7.60 -1.02 -12.42
C MET A 31 8.64 -1.99 -13.00
N MET A 32 8.50 -3.29 -12.73
CA MET A 32 9.48 -4.30 -13.15
C MET A 32 9.47 -4.58 -14.66
N PHE A 33 8.29 -4.61 -15.28
CA PHE A 33 8.15 -4.99 -16.69
C PHE A 33 8.00 -3.81 -17.65
N ALA A 34 7.57 -2.65 -17.16
CA ALA A 34 7.39 -1.45 -17.98
C ALA A 34 7.76 -0.16 -17.22
N PRO A 35 9.03 -0.03 -16.76
CA PRO A 35 9.49 1.09 -15.92
C PRO A 35 9.30 2.46 -16.58
N GLY A 36 9.48 2.54 -17.91
CA GLY A 36 9.27 3.78 -18.65
C GLY A 36 7.82 4.23 -18.66
N ALA A 37 6.90 3.31 -18.96
CA ALA A 37 5.48 3.62 -18.91
C ALA A 37 5.02 3.94 -17.48
N PHE A 38 5.57 3.27 -16.46
CA PHE A 38 5.33 3.61 -15.06
C PHE A 38 5.78 5.05 -14.76
N PHE A 39 6.99 5.42 -15.15
CA PHE A 39 7.50 6.78 -14.95
C PHE A 39 6.63 7.82 -15.66
N ASP A 40 6.23 7.56 -16.90
CA ASP A 40 5.44 8.51 -17.71
C ASP A 40 3.99 8.68 -17.23
N THR A 41 3.51 7.81 -16.32
CA THR A 41 2.10 7.79 -15.88
C THR A 41 1.88 8.03 -14.39
N LEU A 42 2.66 7.35 -13.54
CA LEU A 42 2.47 7.33 -12.08
C LEU A 42 3.70 7.82 -11.32
N GLY A 43 4.88 7.68 -11.91
CA GLY A 43 6.17 7.93 -11.27
C GLY A 43 6.86 9.19 -11.76
N THR A 44 6.14 10.18 -12.32
CA THR A 44 6.74 11.32 -13.01
C THR A 44 7.29 12.37 -12.03
N PHE A 45 8.19 11.94 -11.14
CA PHE A 45 8.87 12.78 -10.15
C PHE A 45 10.36 12.87 -10.50
N GLY A 46 10.87 14.09 -10.64
CA GLY A 46 12.27 14.33 -10.99
C GLY A 46 12.68 13.76 -12.36
N ILE A 47 13.91 13.23 -12.43
CA ILE A 47 14.48 12.65 -13.67
C ILE A 47 14.36 11.13 -13.60
N ARG A 48 13.86 10.52 -14.69
CA ARG A 48 13.70 9.07 -14.80
C ARG A 48 15.02 8.33 -14.53
N ASN A 49 14.95 7.35 -13.64
CA ASN A 49 16.03 6.41 -13.35
C ASN A 49 15.45 4.98 -13.23
N ASP A 50 15.62 4.18 -14.28
CA ASP A 50 15.09 2.81 -14.32
C ASP A 50 15.67 1.91 -13.23
N HIS A 51 16.92 2.13 -12.82
CA HIS A 51 17.53 1.35 -11.77
C HIS A 51 16.79 1.52 -10.44
N TYR A 52 16.50 2.77 -10.06
CA TYR A 52 15.73 3.03 -8.83
C TYR A 52 14.26 2.60 -8.94
N ILE A 53 13.67 2.60 -10.14
CA ILE A 53 12.33 2.03 -10.35
C ILE A 53 12.35 0.52 -10.12
N PHE A 54 13.37 -0.19 -10.63
CA PHE A 54 13.55 -1.61 -10.36
C PHE A 54 13.81 -1.89 -8.88
N ASP A 55 14.66 -1.11 -8.23
CA ASP A 55 14.91 -1.23 -6.79
C ASP A 55 13.61 -1.06 -6.00
N ASN A 56 12.80 -0.05 -6.32
CA ASN A 56 11.49 0.14 -5.67
C ASN A 56 10.54 -1.05 -5.91
N ALA A 57 10.56 -1.63 -7.12
CA ALA A 57 9.78 -2.83 -7.44
C ALA A 57 10.16 -4.04 -6.58
N THR A 58 11.43 -4.15 -6.16
CA THR A 58 11.88 -5.23 -5.26
C THR A 58 11.31 -5.12 -3.84
N PHE A 59 10.77 -3.95 -3.45
CA PHE A 59 10.03 -3.79 -2.19
C PHE A 59 8.52 -3.96 -2.41
N GLU A 60 7.99 -3.40 -3.51
CA GLU A 60 6.54 -3.35 -3.76
C GLU A 60 5.95 -4.72 -4.12
N VAL A 61 6.63 -5.53 -4.93
CA VAL A 61 6.18 -6.88 -5.28
C VAL A 61 6.08 -7.78 -4.04
N PRO A 62 7.14 -7.91 -3.19
CA PRO A 62 7.04 -8.69 -1.97
C PRO A 62 6.00 -8.14 -0.97
N GLN A 63 5.83 -6.82 -0.88
CA GLN A 63 4.79 -6.21 -0.05
C GLN A 63 3.39 -6.70 -0.46
N GLY A 64 3.08 -6.67 -1.76
CA GLY A 64 1.81 -7.18 -2.29
C GLY A 64 1.62 -8.67 -1.99
N LEU A 65 2.64 -9.50 -2.24
CA LEU A 65 2.60 -10.93 -1.94
C LEU A 65 2.41 -11.21 -0.45
N MET A 66 3.06 -10.44 0.42
CA MET A 66 2.95 -10.58 1.87
C MET A 66 1.53 -10.27 2.38
N LEU A 67 0.89 -9.21 1.86
CA LEU A 67 -0.50 -8.88 2.18
C LEU A 67 -1.47 -9.97 1.72
N LEU A 68 -1.28 -10.51 0.50
CA LEU A 68 -2.11 -11.60 -0.02
C LEU A 68 -1.89 -12.91 0.75
N ALA A 69 -0.65 -13.23 1.11
CA ALA A 69 -0.31 -14.40 1.92
C ALA A 69 -1.00 -14.38 3.30
N ALA A 70 -1.20 -13.19 3.88
CA ALA A 70 -1.88 -13.01 5.16
C ALA A 70 -3.38 -13.35 5.14
N LEU A 71 -3.99 -13.53 3.95
CA LEU A 71 -5.32 -14.11 3.82
C LEU A 71 -5.32 -15.59 4.20
N ARG A 72 -4.28 -16.33 3.78
CA ARG A 72 -4.12 -17.77 4.04
C ARG A 72 -3.51 -18.06 5.41
N TRP A 73 -2.57 -17.22 5.85
CA TRP A 73 -1.87 -17.36 7.13
C TRP A 73 -2.23 -16.21 8.05
N ARG A 74 -3.24 -16.40 8.90
CA ARG A 74 -3.76 -15.33 9.77
C ARG A 74 -2.71 -14.74 10.72
N THR A 75 -1.71 -15.52 11.12
CA THR A 75 -0.58 -15.06 11.94
C THR A 75 0.27 -13.99 11.24
N TRP A 76 0.22 -13.90 9.90
CA TRP A 76 0.94 -12.91 9.12
C TRP A 76 0.21 -11.57 9.00
N ARG A 77 -1.08 -11.47 9.38
CA ARG A 77 -1.87 -10.25 9.20
C ARG A 77 -1.27 -9.04 9.90
N VAL A 78 -0.85 -9.20 11.16
CA VAL A 78 -0.25 -8.11 11.94
C VAL A 78 1.09 -7.64 11.32
N PRO A 79 2.10 -8.50 11.10
CA PRO A 79 3.35 -8.04 10.50
C PRO A 79 3.18 -7.50 9.07
N ALA A 80 2.32 -8.11 8.25
CA ALA A 80 2.06 -7.65 6.88
C ALA A 80 1.43 -6.24 6.85
N LEU A 81 0.38 -6.03 7.66
CA LEU A 81 -0.28 -4.73 7.76
C LEU A 81 0.61 -3.68 8.43
N ALA A 82 1.47 -4.08 9.38
CA ALA A 82 2.42 -3.17 10.01
C ALA A 82 3.45 -2.65 9.01
N PHE A 83 4.04 -3.56 8.21
CA PHE A 83 4.97 -3.17 7.15
C PHE A 83 4.30 -2.25 6.13
N ALA A 84 3.12 -2.63 5.62
CA ALA A 84 2.38 -1.82 4.65
C ALA A 84 2.02 -0.44 5.23
N THR A 85 1.51 -0.38 6.47
CA THR A 85 1.20 0.91 7.12
C THR A 85 2.42 1.82 7.20
N LEU A 86 3.57 1.27 7.59
CA LEU A 86 4.81 2.03 7.69
C LEU A 86 5.32 2.48 6.32
N HIS A 87 5.31 1.59 5.32
CA HIS A 87 5.66 1.91 3.95
C HIS A 87 4.81 3.08 3.42
N TRP A 88 3.48 2.99 3.50
CA TRP A 88 2.59 4.04 3.03
C TRP A 88 2.75 5.36 3.80
N ALA A 89 2.99 5.31 5.11
CA ALA A 89 3.25 6.50 5.91
C ALA A 89 4.54 7.20 5.45
N LEU A 90 5.62 6.46 5.25
CA LEU A 90 6.88 7.00 4.75
C LEU A 90 6.74 7.52 3.32
N HIS A 91 5.97 6.83 2.48
CA HIS A 91 5.69 7.26 1.11
C HIS A 91 4.87 8.56 1.09
N THR A 92 3.90 8.69 2.00
CA THR A 92 3.16 9.95 2.20
C THR A 92 4.12 11.09 2.52
N ILE A 93 5.07 10.87 3.44
CA ILE A 93 6.08 11.88 3.79
C ILE A 93 6.92 12.25 2.56
N SER A 94 7.32 11.27 1.74
CA SER A 94 8.06 11.52 0.50
C SER A 94 7.30 12.47 -0.43
N HIS A 95 6.00 12.24 -0.68
CA HIS A 95 5.20 13.12 -1.54
C HIS A 95 4.92 14.50 -0.92
N VAL A 96 4.92 14.62 0.41
CA VAL A 96 4.82 15.92 1.08
C VAL A 96 6.12 16.72 0.94
N VAL A 97 7.27 16.04 0.97
CA VAL A 97 8.60 16.66 0.81
C VAL A 97 8.86 17.06 -0.65
N ASP A 98 8.44 16.22 -1.60
CA ASP A 98 8.57 16.47 -3.04
C ASP A 98 7.22 16.26 -3.76
N PRO A 99 6.34 17.28 -3.76
CA PRO A 99 5.03 17.20 -4.40
C PRO A 99 5.07 17.46 -5.91
N HIS A 100 6.25 17.65 -6.52
CA HIS A 100 6.39 18.17 -7.87
C HIS A 100 6.21 17.10 -8.95
N HIS A 101 4.98 16.65 -9.15
CA HIS A 101 4.64 15.72 -10.23
C HIS A 101 4.75 16.40 -11.60
N GLY A 102 5.26 15.70 -12.61
CA GLY A 102 5.41 16.19 -13.98
C GLY A 102 4.09 16.55 -14.70
N ALA A 103 2.95 16.26 -14.09
CA ALA A 103 1.62 16.63 -14.58
C ALA A 103 1.05 17.87 -13.84
N GLY A 104 1.79 18.39 -12.84
CA GLY A 104 1.48 19.57 -12.04
C GLY A 104 1.41 19.28 -10.54
N ASP A 105 1.81 20.24 -9.72
CA ASP A 105 1.89 20.13 -8.26
C ASP A 105 0.56 19.72 -7.60
N TRP A 106 -0.57 20.13 -8.16
CA TRP A 106 -1.88 19.74 -7.63
C TRP A 106 -2.08 18.21 -7.66
N ILE A 107 -1.58 17.54 -8.70
CA ILE A 107 -1.66 16.08 -8.80
C ILE A 107 -0.77 15.44 -7.75
N GLY A 108 0.46 15.94 -7.55
CA GLY A 108 1.33 15.43 -6.49
C GLY A 108 0.73 15.61 -5.08
N TRP A 109 0.04 16.72 -4.81
CA TRP A 109 -0.69 16.90 -3.55
C TRP A 109 -1.91 15.97 -3.40
N LEU A 110 -2.64 15.69 -4.49
CA LEU A 110 -3.72 14.70 -4.48
C LEU A 110 -3.19 13.30 -4.17
N GLU A 111 -2.06 12.92 -4.76
CA GLU A 111 -1.40 11.65 -4.48
C GLU A 111 -0.93 11.57 -3.02
N ALA A 112 -0.30 12.63 -2.50
CA ALA A 112 0.05 12.73 -1.07
C ALA A 112 -1.18 12.51 -0.17
N GLY A 113 -2.31 13.14 -0.50
CA GLY A 113 -3.58 12.97 0.21
C GLY A 113 -4.11 11.54 0.12
N GLY A 114 -4.06 10.92 -1.07
CA GLY A 114 -4.45 9.53 -1.29
C GLY A 114 -3.60 8.54 -0.50
N LEU A 115 -2.29 8.77 -0.43
CA LEU A 115 -1.36 7.99 0.40
C LEU A 115 -1.67 8.15 1.90
N ALA A 116 -1.97 9.36 2.36
CA ALA A 116 -2.33 9.63 3.75
C ALA A 116 -3.64 8.91 4.14
N VAL A 117 -4.68 8.99 3.31
CA VAL A 117 -5.95 8.28 3.54
C VAL A 117 -5.73 6.76 3.56
N THR A 118 -4.93 6.25 2.62
CA THR A 118 -4.60 4.82 2.57
C THR A 118 -3.85 4.37 3.82
N THR A 119 -2.91 5.18 4.32
CA THR A 119 -2.21 4.94 5.57
C THR A 119 -3.19 4.77 6.74
N VAL A 120 -4.22 5.63 6.82
CA VAL A 120 -5.26 5.53 7.86
C VAL A 120 -6.05 4.22 7.73
N ILE A 121 -6.45 3.84 6.52
CA ILE A 121 -7.18 2.58 6.27
C ILE A 121 -6.34 1.38 6.73
N LEU A 122 -5.06 1.33 6.34
CA LEU A 122 -4.14 0.27 6.73
C LEU A 122 -3.92 0.23 8.26
N ALA A 123 -3.78 1.39 8.90
CA ALA A 123 -3.65 1.50 10.35
C ALA A 123 -4.90 1.00 11.10
N ILE A 124 -6.09 1.27 10.59
CA ILE A 124 -7.34 0.73 11.16
C ILE A 124 -7.37 -0.80 11.03
N ALA A 125 -6.99 -1.35 9.87
CA ALA A 125 -6.95 -2.79 9.65
C ALA A 125 -5.88 -3.48 10.51
N LEU A 126 -4.73 -2.84 10.69
CA LEU A 126 -3.67 -3.27 11.60
C LEU A 126 -4.18 -3.33 13.04
N ARG A 127 -4.80 -2.24 13.52
CA ARG A 127 -5.36 -2.18 14.87
C ARG A 127 -6.41 -3.27 15.09
N ALA A 128 -7.31 -3.46 14.13
CA ALA A 128 -8.30 -4.54 14.16
C ALA A 128 -7.65 -5.92 14.26
N SER A 129 -6.59 -6.18 13.49
CA SER A 129 -5.85 -7.45 13.50
C SER A 129 -5.14 -7.69 14.82
N ILE A 130 -4.55 -6.66 15.43
CA ILE A 130 -3.91 -6.76 16.76
C ILE A 130 -4.93 -7.12 17.84
N VAL A 131 -6.10 -6.47 17.83
CA VAL A 131 -7.17 -6.77 18.80
C VAL A 131 -7.67 -8.21 18.64
N ALA A 132 -7.88 -8.66 17.40
CA ALA A 132 -8.30 -10.03 17.12
C ALA A 132 -7.25 -11.06 17.58
N ALA A 133 -5.96 -10.80 17.37
CA ALA A 133 -4.88 -11.70 17.77
C ALA A 133 -4.70 -11.82 19.31
N ARG A 134 -5.20 -10.85 20.08
CA ARG A 134 -5.17 -10.88 21.56
C ARG A 134 -6.37 -11.59 22.19
N THR A 135 -7.40 -11.86 21.40
CA THR A 135 -8.70 -12.38 21.87
C THR A 135 -9.00 -13.80 21.43
N GLY A 136 -8.18 -14.38 20.55
CA GLY A 136 -8.22 -15.79 20.15
C GLY A 136 -7.01 -16.55 20.68
#